data_AF-A0A923TMJ8-F1
#
_entry.id   AF-A0A923TMJ8-F1
#
_cell.length_a   1.000
_cell.length_b   1.000
_cell.length_c   1.000
_cell.angle_alpha   90.00
_cell.angle_beta   90.00
_cell.angle_gamma   90.00
#
_symmetry.space_group_name_H-M   'P 1'
#
loop_
_entity.id
_entity.type
_entity.pdbx_description
1 polymer ?
#
loop_
_entity_poly.entity_id
_entity_poly.type
_entity_poly.pdbx_seq_one_letter_code
_entity_poly.pdbx_strand_id
1 'polypeptide(L)'
;MMMTMKNTLAAILACTCALLISCGGGSGFSSLGGAGGGDGGGGGGGPGSGGTGVYTVFVGSIDGFGSIIVNGVHHDIDTAAITLEDASSLQLGMTTRVTGTSTDGLSKTTATQVVSAADLRGTVSGVNAGDGTTGSLQVQGALVQTDSSTIYDGSGLTGIAALGNGNNVQIYGLPGAPGYLRATRIERLAAPAAPVVTGSVTSLNVVSRTFVLGSLTVDFSTASFADGLSGATLGNGQIVRVRALPPSAAGSLVAVKVQPWYPVPASDGVALGLGGIVTDFGSTAAFKVMGTPVNASAAQITGGPPGSISNGVKVEVTGAISGGVLVATKLRIRYIPGTGGPAKFDVTGAIGNYTSAASFRVQGQSINASGPGVVFVNGTAGNLANGVRVAVTGSHVSSGTLIADQVTFE
;
A
#
# COMPACT_ATOMS: atom_id res chain seq x y z
N MET A 1 -20.57 31.31 46.44
CA MET A 1 -19.25 31.58 47.03
C MET A 1 -18.46 30.28 46.95
N MET A 2 -17.83 30.06 45.80
CA MET A 2 -16.37 30.14 45.56
C MET A 2 -15.64 28.88 46.06
N MET A 3 -15.31 27.95 45.17
CA MET A 3 -14.10 27.88 44.33
C MET A 3 -12.87 27.40 45.12
N THR A 4 -12.36 26.21 44.80
CA THR A 4 -10.96 26.08 44.36
C THR A 4 -10.72 24.75 43.66
N MET A 5 -10.35 24.83 42.39
CA MET A 5 -9.70 23.79 41.59
C MET A 5 -8.29 23.50 42.14
N LYS A 6 -7.84 22.25 42.02
CA LYS A 6 -6.40 21.93 41.99
C LYS A 6 -6.07 21.28 40.66
N ASN A 7 -5.16 21.93 39.96
CA ASN A 7 -4.64 21.62 38.65
C ASN A 7 -3.22 21.06 38.80
N THR A 8 -2.69 20.47 37.72
CA THR A 8 -1.27 20.13 37.42
C THR A 8 -0.76 18.77 37.94
N LEU A 9 0.02 17.98 37.20
CA LEU A 9 1.01 18.31 36.15
C LEU A 9 1.23 17.12 35.19
N ALA A 10 1.23 17.36 33.87
CA ALA A 10 1.64 16.40 32.85
C ALA A 10 3.10 16.67 32.44
N ALA A 11 3.92 15.62 32.39
CA ALA A 11 5.33 15.70 32.03
C ALA A 11 5.50 15.80 30.49
N ILE A 12 6.11 16.89 30.03
CA ILE A 12 6.61 17.07 28.67
C ILE A 12 8.08 16.64 28.67
N LEU A 13 8.43 15.59 27.92
CA LEU A 13 9.81 15.21 27.65
C LEU A 13 10.23 15.81 26.29
N ALA A 14 10.94 16.93 26.35
CA ALA A 14 11.61 17.52 25.19
C ALA A 14 12.94 16.77 24.94
N CYS A 15 13.05 16.08 23.81
CA CYS A 15 14.31 15.50 23.35
C CYS A 15 15.01 16.50 22.42
N THR A 16 16.02 17.18 22.96
CA THR A 16 16.89 18.13 22.25
C THR A 16 17.85 17.35 21.35
N CYS A 17 17.70 17.47 20.03
CA CYS A 17 18.65 16.93 19.07
C CYS A 17 19.66 18.02 18.69
N ALA A 18 20.92 17.85 19.08
CA ALA A 18 22.01 18.75 18.74
C ALA A 18 22.45 18.56 17.28
N LEU A 19 22.43 19.64 16.49
CA LEU A 19 23.06 19.68 15.17
C LEU A 19 24.59 19.74 15.33
N LEU A 20 25.28 18.75 14.79
CA LEU A 20 26.70 18.85 14.46
C LEU A 20 26.82 19.31 12.99
N ILE A 21 27.28 20.55 12.82
CA ILE A 21 27.66 21.11 11.52
C ILE A 21 29.04 20.54 11.16
N SER A 22 29.07 19.61 10.21
CA SER A 22 30.31 19.14 9.59
C SER A 22 30.62 20.00 8.37
N CYS A 23 31.70 20.77 8.46
CA CYS A 23 32.35 21.48 7.37
C CYS A 23 33.00 20.47 6.41
N GLY A 24 32.47 20.33 5.20
CA GLY A 24 33.05 19.52 4.13
C GLY A 24 33.67 20.43 3.05
N GLY A 25 34.98 20.63 3.14
CA GLY A 25 35.78 21.35 2.16
C GLY A 25 36.02 20.54 0.89
N GLY A 26 35.95 21.23 -0.26
CA GLY A 26 36.25 20.67 -1.57
C GLY A 26 37.75 20.61 -1.89
N SER A 27 38.13 19.57 -2.61
CA SER A 27 39.25 19.51 -3.55
C SER A 27 38.98 18.27 -4.41
N GLY A 28 38.92 18.32 -5.73
CA GLY A 28 39.95 18.84 -6.63
C GLY A 28 40.48 17.64 -7.41
N PHE A 29 39.67 17.07 -8.30
CA PHE A 29 40.04 15.95 -9.14
C PHE A 29 41.03 16.45 -10.20
N SER A 30 42.28 16.00 -10.10
CA SER A 30 43.30 16.22 -11.13
C SER A 30 43.89 14.87 -11.54
N SER A 31 43.88 14.66 -12.85
CA SER A 31 44.46 13.53 -13.57
C SER A 31 45.97 13.55 -13.50
N LEU A 32 46.60 12.37 -13.39
CA LEU A 32 47.92 12.07 -13.94
C LEU A 32 48.00 10.55 -14.20
N GLY A 33 48.41 10.19 -15.41
CA GLY A 33 48.69 8.82 -15.80
C GLY A 33 50.13 8.39 -15.50
N GLY A 34 50.41 7.10 -15.66
CA GLY A 34 51.76 6.59 -15.95
C GLY A 34 52.28 5.42 -15.10
N ALA A 35 52.10 4.21 -15.64
CA ALA A 35 53.02 3.05 -15.69
C ALA A 35 53.46 2.26 -14.43
N GLY A 36 53.34 0.92 -14.53
CA GLY A 36 54.45 -0.02 -14.22
C GLY A 36 54.24 -1.13 -13.18
N GLY A 37 53.79 -2.33 -13.63
CA GLY A 37 54.37 -3.67 -13.36
C GLY A 37 54.48 -4.30 -11.95
N GLY A 38 54.00 -5.56 -11.82
CA GLY A 38 54.72 -6.63 -11.10
C GLY A 38 54.06 -7.29 -9.86
N ASP A 39 53.44 -8.46 -10.09
CA ASP A 39 53.36 -9.72 -9.31
C ASP A 39 53.15 -9.81 -7.78
N GLY A 40 52.33 -10.78 -7.37
CA GLY A 40 52.53 -11.55 -6.12
C GLY A 40 51.34 -11.57 -5.15
N GLY A 41 50.68 -12.73 -5.02
CA GLY A 41 49.51 -12.94 -4.16
C GLY A 41 49.77 -12.96 -2.64
N GLY A 42 48.68 -12.88 -1.88
CA GLY A 42 48.66 -13.07 -0.43
C GLY A 42 47.30 -12.66 0.15
N GLY A 43 46.53 -13.65 0.59
CA GLY A 43 45.19 -13.46 1.14
C GLY A 43 45.15 -12.51 2.33
N GLY A 44 44.20 -11.58 2.28
CA GLY A 44 43.72 -10.83 3.42
C GLY A 44 42.21 -10.80 3.32
N GLY A 45 41.55 -11.69 4.08
CA GLY A 45 40.12 -11.60 4.33
C GLY A 45 39.84 -10.26 5.01
N GLY A 46 39.47 -9.27 4.21
CA GLY A 46 38.92 -8.03 4.73
C GLY A 46 37.61 -8.39 5.46
N PRO A 47 37.40 -7.94 6.70
CA PRO A 47 36.12 -8.13 7.36
C PRO A 47 35.05 -7.51 6.47
N GLY A 48 34.11 -8.34 6.02
CA GLY A 48 32.99 -7.92 5.20
C GLY A 48 32.35 -6.71 5.86
N SER A 49 32.20 -5.62 5.10
CA SER A 49 31.47 -4.45 5.56
C SER A 49 30.13 -4.96 6.08
N GLY A 50 29.90 -4.83 7.39
CA GLY A 50 28.59 -5.08 7.98
C GLY A 50 27.61 -4.19 7.25
N GLY A 51 26.91 -4.75 6.27
CA GLY A 51 26.06 -4.01 5.36
C GLY A 51 24.92 -3.43 6.18
N THR A 52 24.98 -2.13 6.43
CA THR A 52 23.81 -1.35 6.82
C THR A 52 22.81 -1.55 5.68
N GLY A 53 21.84 -2.44 5.86
CA GLY A 53 20.92 -2.84 4.81
C GLY A 53 20.36 -1.63 4.04
N VAL A 54 20.12 -1.80 2.75
CA VAL A 54 19.63 -0.71 1.88
C VAL A 54 18.29 -0.24 2.42
N TYR A 55 18.14 1.08 2.62
CA TYR A 55 16.86 1.67 3.03
C TYR A 55 15.81 1.43 1.94
N THR A 56 14.65 0.90 2.34
CA THR A 56 13.58 0.52 1.42
C THR A 56 12.25 1.14 1.80
N VAL A 57 11.49 1.56 0.80
CA VAL A 57 10.07 1.90 0.94
C VAL A 57 9.24 1.07 -0.04
N PHE A 58 8.15 0.49 0.45
CA PHE A 58 7.19 -0.24 -0.37
C PHE A 58 5.79 0.30 -0.12
N VAL A 59 5.03 0.54 -1.20
CA VAL A 59 3.62 0.94 -1.14
C VAL A 59 2.81 -0.01 -1.99
N GLY A 60 1.76 -0.61 -1.45
CA GLY A 60 0.95 -1.59 -2.18
C GLY A 60 -0.11 -2.26 -1.31
N SER A 61 -0.83 -3.24 -1.87
CA SER A 61 -1.77 -4.08 -1.10
C SER A 61 -1.05 -5.21 -0.36
N ILE A 62 -1.59 -5.60 0.79
CA ILE A 62 -1.19 -6.82 1.50
C ILE A 62 -1.80 -8.02 0.76
N ASP A 63 -0.93 -8.79 0.10
CA ASP A 63 -1.31 -10.01 -0.60
C ASP A 63 -1.08 -11.26 0.28
N GLY A 64 -0.43 -11.13 1.46
CA GLY A 64 -0.15 -12.30 2.29
C GLY A 64 0.33 -12.04 3.71
N PHE A 65 0.37 -13.13 4.50
CA PHE A 65 0.71 -13.17 5.93
C PHE A 65 1.71 -14.30 6.28
N GLY A 66 2.33 -14.17 7.47
CA GLY A 66 3.48 -14.94 7.95
C GLY A 66 4.66 -13.98 8.17
N SER A 67 5.13 -13.42 7.05
CA SER A 67 5.53 -12.01 6.95
C SER A 67 4.41 -11.29 6.20
N ILE A 68 4.29 -9.96 6.28
CA ILE A 68 3.36 -9.31 5.34
C ILE A 68 3.98 -9.34 3.95
N ILE A 69 3.18 -9.67 2.95
CA ILE A 69 3.62 -9.71 1.55
C ILE A 69 3.04 -8.50 0.83
N VAL A 70 3.90 -7.59 0.37
CA VAL A 70 3.51 -6.38 -0.37
C VAL A 70 4.31 -6.33 -1.66
N ASN A 71 3.63 -6.17 -2.80
CA ASN A 71 4.26 -6.16 -4.12
C ASN A 71 5.13 -7.41 -4.41
N GLY A 72 4.72 -8.57 -3.88
CA GLY A 72 5.45 -9.83 -4.00
C GLY A 72 6.72 -9.95 -3.15
N VAL A 73 7.00 -8.97 -2.27
CA VAL A 73 8.15 -8.97 -1.36
C VAL A 73 7.69 -9.31 0.04
N HIS A 74 8.45 -10.17 0.73
CA HIS A 74 8.19 -10.51 2.13
C HIS A 74 8.80 -9.46 3.05
N HIS A 75 7.99 -8.90 3.95
CA HIS A 75 8.41 -7.95 4.96
C HIS A 75 8.22 -8.58 6.34
N ASP A 76 9.33 -8.86 7.02
CA ASP A 76 9.32 -9.21 8.44
C ASP A 76 8.85 -7.98 9.25
N ILE A 77 7.85 -8.16 10.10
CA ILE A 77 7.21 -7.09 10.88
C ILE A 77 7.32 -7.31 12.39
N ASP A 78 8.08 -8.30 12.85
CA ASP A 78 8.13 -8.70 14.27
C ASP A 78 8.52 -7.55 15.20
N THR A 79 9.39 -6.65 14.72
CA THR A 79 9.85 -5.46 15.45
C THR A 79 9.33 -4.15 14.89
N ALA A 80 8.40 -4.19 13.93
CA ALA A 80 7.93 -3.00 13.23
C ALA A 80 6.97 -2.16 14.09
N ALA A 81 7.09 -0.84 14.01
CA ALA A 81 6.06 0.06 14.52
C ALA A 81 4.86 0.07 13.56
N ILE A 82 3.73 -0.51 13.99
CA ILE A 82 2.51 -0.60 13.18
C ILE A 82 1.55 0.54 13.56
N THR A 83 1.16 1.35 12.59
CA THR A 83 0.20 2.45 12.75
C THR A 83 -1.01 2.22 11.84
N LEU A 84 -2.18 2.00 12.46
CA LEU A 84 -3.46 1.82 11.78
C LEU A 84 -4.42 2.91 12.23
N GLU A 85 -4.92 3.74 11.30
CA GLU A 85 -5.90 4.78 11.69
C GLU A 85 -7.35 4.27 11.69
N ASP A 86 -7.67 3.26 10.88
CA ASP A 86 -9.06 2.87 10.57
C ASP A 86 -9.34 1.37 10.70
N ALA A 87 -8.42 0.64 11.32
CA ALA A 87 -8.53 -0.78 11.60
C ALA A 87 -7.79 -1.13 12.90
N SER A 88 -8.15 -2.25 13.51
CA SER A 88 -7.50 -2.74 14.73
C SER A 88 -6.33 -3.69 14.46
N SER A 89 -6.25 -4.23 13.24
CA SER A 89 -5.20 -5.15 12.82
C SER A 89 -5.00 -5.08 11.31
N LEU A 90 -3.83 -5.53 10.83
CA LEU A 90 -3.56 -5.67 9.40
C LEU A 90 -4.41 -6.80 8.82
N GLN A 91 -4.96 -6.60 7.62
CA GLN A 91 -5.76 -7.58 6.92
C GLN A 91 -5.38 -7.65 5.44
N LEU A 92 -5.68 -8.79 4.80
CA LEU A 92 -5.45 -8.95 3.36
C LEU A 92 -6.21 -7.86 2.58
N GLY A 93 -5.57 -7.33 1.55
CA GLY A 93 -6.10 -6.30 0.67
C GLY A 93 -6.07 -4.88 1.23
N MET A 94 -5.67 -4.66 2.49
CA MET A 94 -5.35 -3.32 2.95
C MET A 94 -4.16 -2.77 2.16
N THR A 95 -4.24 -1.52 1.71
CA THR A 95 -3.05 -0.82 1.22
C THR A 95 -2.17 -0.42 2.37
N THR A 96 -0.87 -0.38 2.16
CA THR A 96 0.11 -0.07 3.21
C THR A 96 1.33 0.59 2.62
N ARG A 97 1.98 1.43 3.42
CA ARG A 97 3.37 1.83 3.25
C ARG A 97 4.24 1.12 4.28
N VAL A 98 5.20 0.35 3.78
CA VAL A 98 6.21 -0.35 4.56
C VAL A 98 7.54 0.37 4.39
N THR A 99 8.16 0.78 5.50
CA THR A 99 9.53 1.29 5.54
C THR A 99 10.40 0.27 6.25
N GLY A 100 11.61 0.05 5.76
CA GLY A 100 12.50 -0.95 6.32
C GLY A 100 13.88 -0.94 5.70
N THR A 101 14.56 -2.08 5.84
CA THR A 101 15.87 -2.33 5.23
C THR A 101 15.88 -3.66 4.50
N SER A 102 16.69 -3.75 3.44
CA SER A 102 16.93 -5.00 2.72
C SER A 102 18.41 -5.34 2.69
N THR A 103 18.72 -6.61 2.93
CA THR A 103 20.07 -7.19 2.83
C THR A 103 20.19 -8.18 1.67
N ASP A 104 19.09 -8.47 0.96
CA ASP A 104 18.98 -9.56 -0.03
C ASP A 104 18.28 -9.11 -1.32
N GLY A 105 18.76 -8.02 -1.93
CA GLY A 105 18.35 -7.64 -3.29
C GLY A 105 16.84 -7.38 -3.48
N LEU A 106 16.15 -6.90 -2.44
CA LEU A 106 14.70 -6.58 -2.42
C LEU A 106 13.75 -7.78 -2.53
N SER A 107 14.22 -9.02 -2.39
CA SER A 107 13.33 -10.18 -2.30
C SER A 107 12.72 -10.37 -0.91
N LYS A 108 13.43 -9.91 0.13
CA LYS A 108 12.97 -9.84 1.52
C LYS A 108 13.44 -8.54 2.16
N THR A 109 12.68 -8.07 3.13
CA THR A 109 13.06 -6.90 3.94
C THR A 109 12.65 -7.09 5.39
N THR A 110 13.31 -6.36 6.28
CA THR A 110 12.87 -6.20 7.67
C THR A 110 12.24 -4.82 7.82
N ALA A 111 10.95 -4.78 8.14
CA ALA A 111 10.19 -3.56 8.32
C ALA A 111 10.51 -2.91 9.67
N THR A 112 10.68 -1.60 9.64
CA THR A 112 10.78 -0.75 10.84
C THR A 112 9.48 -0.01 11.11
N GLN A 113 8.70 0.28 10.06
CA GLN A 113 7.40 0.94 10.16
C GLN A 113 6.43 0.38 9.13
N VAL A 114 5.19 0.15 9.55
CA VAL A 114 4.06 -0.18 8.69
C VAL A 114 2.93 0.81 8.97
N VAL A 115 2.50 1.53 7.94
CA VAL A 115 1.35 2.45 8.03
C VAL A 115 0.25 1.94 7.10
N SER A 116 -0.99 1.94 7.59
CA SER A 116 -2.18 1.63 6.79
C SER A 116 -3.39 2.42 7.29
N ALA A 117 -4.19 2.93 6.36
CA ALA A 117 -5.50 3.51 6.65
C ALA A 117 -6.39 3.42 5.41
N ALA A 118 -7.70 3.61 5.60
CA ALA A 118 -8.65 3.54 4.49
C ALA A 118 -8.44 4.69 3.50
N ASP A 119 -8.43 4.43 2.20
CA ASP A 119 -8.27 5.44 1.15
C ASP A 119 -9.56 6.21 0.86
N LEU A 120 -10.71 5.54 1.03
CA LEU A 120 -12.02 6.10 0.74
C LEU A 120 -13.05 5.57 1.73
N ARG A 121 -13.88 6.45 2.27
CA ARG A 121 -15.01 6.08 3.14
C ARG A 121 -16.21 6.95 2.86
N GLY A 122 -17.37 6.32 2.70
CA GLY A 122 -18.64 7.00 2.60
C GLY A 122 -19.77 6.10 2.13
N THR A 123 -20.81 6.72 1.57
CA THR A 123 -21.99 6.02 1.06
C THR A 123 -21.87 5.73 -0.43
N VAL A 124 -22.33 4.54 -0.81
CA VAL A 124 -22.46 4.14 -2.22
C VAL A 124 -23.62 4.91 -2.86
N SER A 125 -23.37 5.57 -4.00
CA SER A 125 -24.39 6.29 -4.78
C SER A 125 -24.66 5.69 -6.16
N GLY A 126 -23.86 4.70 -6.56
CA GLY A 126 -24.06 3.94 -7.79
C GLY A 126 -23.25 2.65 -7.78
N VAL A 127 -23.80 1.60 -8.38
CA VAL A 127 -23.16 0.29 -8.48
C VAL A 127 -23.32 -0.24 -9.91
N ASN A 128 -22.21 -0.67 -10.49
CA ASN A 128 -22.20 -1.53 -11.66
C ASN A 128 -21.42 -2.79 -11.29
N ALA A 129 -22.14 -3.89 -11.09
CA ALA A 129 -21.54 -5.16 -10.68
C ALA A 129 -20.67 -5.81 -11.76
N GLY A 130 -20.72 -5.32 -13.01
CA GLY A 130 -19.98 -5.87 -14.13
C GLY A 130 -20.27 -7.35 -14.35
N ASP A 131 -19.22 -8.12 -14.62
CA ASP A 131 -19.26 -9.57 -14.88
C ASP A 131 -18.89 -10.40 -13.64
N GLY A 132 -18.77 -9.78 -12.46
CA GLY A 132 -18.33 -10.43 -11.23
C GLY A 132 -16.81 -10.57 -11.08
N THR A 133 -16.04 -10.37 -12.16
CA THR A 133 -14.56 -10.26 -12.11
C THR A 133 -14.09 -8.82 -12.20
N THR A 134 -14.93 -7.94 -12.72
CA THR A 134 -14.72 -6.50 -12.81
C THR A 134 -16.00 -5.79 -12.39
N GLY A 135 -15.87 -4.56 -11.89
CA GLY A 135 -17.01 -3.78 -11.48
C GLY A 135 -16.64 -2.35 -11.12
N SER A 136 -17.64 -1.54 -10.81
CA SER A 136 -17.41 -0.18 -10.34
C SER A 136 -18.48 0.31 -9.36
N LEU A 137 -18.06 1.17 -8.43
CA LEU A 137 -18.91 1.86 -7.47
C LEU A 137 -18.69 3.37 -7.58
N GLN A 138 -19.73 4.16 -7.33
CA GLN A 138 -19.59 5.57 -7.03
C GLN A 138 -19.67 5.75 -5.52
N VAL A 139 -18.63 6.32 -4.91
CA VAL A 139 -18.55 6.56 -3.46
C VAL A 139 -17.95 7.94 -3.24
N GLN A 140 -18.69 8.83 -2.58
CA GLN A 140 -18.27 10.22 -2.33
C GLN A 140 -17.72 10.94 -3.58
N GLY A 141 -18.34 10.76 -4.74
CA GLY A 141 -17.92 11.40 -5.99
C GLY A 141 -16.65 10.83 -6.64
N ALA A 142 -16.05 9.79 -6.05
CA ALA A 142 -14.97 9.01 -6.66
C ALA A 142 -15.54 7.76 -7.35
N LEU A 143 -15.00 7.45 -8.53
CA LEU A 143 -15.26 6.20 -9.22
C LEU A 143 -14.27 5.14 -8.72
N VAL A 144 -14.81 4.14 -8.04
CA VAL A 144 -14.07 3.00 -7.52
C VAL A 144 -14.17 1.86 -8.51
N GLN A 145 -13.05 1.36 -9.01
CA GLN A 145 -12.99 0.17 -9.85
C GLN A 145 -12.62 -1.06 -9.01
N THR A 146 -13.23 -2.20 -9.31
CA THR A 146 -12.90 -3.48 -8.70
C THR A 146 -12.37 -4.45 -9.75
N ASP A 147 -11.60 -5.43 -9.31
CA ASP A 147 -11.12 -6.54 -10.12
C ASP A 147 -11.15 -7.85 -9.32
N SER A 148 -10.68 -8.94 -9.94
CA SER A 148 -10.62 -10.27 -9.33
C SER A 148 -9.80 -10.34 -8.04
N SER A 149 -8.92 -9.36 -7.77
CA SER A 149 -8.14 -9.27 -6.54
C SER A 149 -8.78 -8.40 -5.46
N THR A 150 -9.91 -7.73 -5.74
CA THR A 150 -10.62 -6.93 -4.74
C THR A 150 -11.24 -7.85 -3.69
N ILE A 151 -10.85 -7.64 -2.42
CA ILE A 151 -11.41 -8.37 -1.29
C ILE A 151 -12.71 -7.72 -0.82
N TYR A 152 -13.70 -8.55 -0.50
CA TYR A 152 -14.98 -8.11 0.06
C TYR A 152 -15.13 -8.65 1.49
N ASP A 153 -15.41 -7.74 2.43
CA ASP A 153 -15.62 -8.07 3.84
C ASP A 153 -16.79 -7.28 4.47
N GLY A 154 -17.32 -7.79 5.57
CA GLY A 154 -18.51 -7.29 6.25
C GLY A 154 -19.74 -8.16 5.99
N SER A 155 -20.75 -8.00 6.84
CA SER A 155 -21.92 -8.88 6.90
C SER A 155 -22.62 -9.02 5.54
N GLY A 156 -22.62 -10.24 5.00
CA GLY A 156 -23.27 -10.60 3.72
C GLY A 156 -22.63 -9.98 2.48
N LEU A 157 -21.39 -9.49 2.57
CA LEU A 157 -20.67 -8.92 1.43
C LEU A 157 -19.77 -9.98 0.78
N THR A 158 -20.35 -10.75 -0.15
CA THR A 158 -19.65 -11.79 -0.91
C THR A 158 -19.06 -11.30 -2.23
N GLY A 159 -19.37 -10.07 -2.64
CA GLY A 159 -18.93 -9.46 -3.87
C GLY A 159 -19.61 -8.12 -4.12
N ILE A 160 -19.28 -7.46 -5.24
CA ILE A 160 -19.84 -6.14 -5.58
C ILE A 160 -21.36 -6.16 -5.77
N ALA A 161 -21.92 -7.27 -6.28
CA ALA A 161 -23.36 -7.41 -6.51
C ALA A 161 -24.19 -7.38 -5.22
N ALA A 162 -23.57 -7.63 -4.07
CA ALA A 162 -24.23 -7.51 -2.78
C ALA A 162 -24.33 -6.05 -2.30
N LEU A 163 -23.64 -5.09 -2.92
CA LEU A 163 -23.74 -3.66 -2.59
C LEU A 163 -24.90 -3.00 -3.32
N GLY A 164 -25.57 -2.09 -2.62
CA GLY A 164 -26.57 -1.19 -3.19
C GLY A 164 -26.37 0.25 -2.74
N ASN A 165 -27.10 1.16 -3.37
CA ASN A 165 -27.10 2.58 -3.00
C ASN A 165 -27.47 2.76 -1.52
N GLY A 166 -26.78 3.70 -0.86
CA GLY A 166 -26.92 3.99 0.57
C GLY A 166 -26.12 3.06 1.50
N ASN A 167 -25.51 1.99 0.99
CA ASN A 167 -24.59 1.19 1.81
C ASN A 167 -23.37 2.03 2.21
N ASN A 168 -22.99 1.96 3.48
CA ASN A 168 -21.77 2.57 3.98
C ASN A 168 -20.60 1.63 3.75
N VAL A 169 -19.52 2.14 3.17
CA VAL A 169 -18.33 1.36 2.85
C VAL A 169 -17.06 2.07 3.31
N GLN A 170 -16.09 1.24 3.70
CA GLN A 170 -14.69 1.60 3.90
C GLN A 170 -13.87 0.86 2.84
N ILE A 171 -13.03 1.59 2.12
CA ILE A 171 -12.32 1.09 0.95
C ILE A 171 -10.84 1.38 1.12
N TYR A 172 -10.03 0.34 0.97
CA TYR A 172 -8.61 0.44 0.73
C TYR A 172 -8.38 0.28 -0.78
N GLY A 173 -7.51 1.08 -1.36
CA GLY A 173 -7.30 1.08 -2.80
C GLY A 173 -6.14 1.93 -3.28
N LEU A 174 -5.78 1.72 -4.54
CA LEU A 174 -4.66 2.38 -5.19
C LEU A 174 -5.19 3.55 -6.03
N PRO A 175 -4.83 4.82 -5.73
CA PRO A 175 -5.28 5.96 -6.51
C PRO A 175 -4.76 5.90 -7.95
N GLY A 176 -5.66 6.17 -8.90
CA GLY A 176 -5.36 6.25 -10.33
C GLY A 176 -5.36 7.69 -10.82
N ALA A 177 -5.96 7.92 -11.99
CA ALA A 177 -6.23 9.26 -12.50
C ALA A 177 -7.13 10.05 -11.51
N PRO A 178 -7.17 11.40 -11.56
CA PRO A 178 -7.98 12.21 -10.66
C PRO A 178 -9.45 11.73 -10.58
N GLY A 179 -9.92 11.40 -9.36
CA GLY A 179 -11.27 10.89 -9.12
C GLY A 179 -11.43 9.37 -9.29
N TYR A 180 -10.39 8.63 -9.66
CA TYR A 180 -10.40 7.18 -9.80
C TYR A 180 -9.62 6.50 -8.67
N LEU A 181 -10.20 5.42 -8.14
CA LEU A 181 -9.56 4.55 -7.15
C LEU A 181 -9.73 3.10 -7.58
N ARG A 182 -8.67 2.30 -7.56
CA ARG A 182 -8.81 0.84 -7.73
C ARG A 182 -8.85 0.18 -6.36
N ALA A 183 -9.99 -0.40 -5.99
CA ALA A 183 -10.15 -1.04 -4.70
C ALA A 183 -9.34 -2.34 -4.61
N THR A 184 -8.63 -2.49 -3.50
CA THR A 184 -7.95 -3.73 -3.10
C THR A 184 -8.74 -4.45 -2.00
N ARG A 185 -9.52 -3.70 -1.21
CA ARG A 185 -10.43 -4.21 -0.20
C ARG A 185 -11.62 -3.28 0.00
N ILE A 186 -12.81 -3.85 0.09
CA ILE A 186 -14.07 -3.15 0.36
C ILE A 186 -14.73 -3.79 1.58
N GLU A 187 -14.99 -2.96 2.58
CA GLU A 187 -15.64 -3.35 3.82
C GLU A 187 -17.00 -2.67 3.94
N ARG A 188 -18.05 -3.45 4.19
CA ARG A 188 -19.37 -2.89 4.53
C ARG A 188 -19.38 -2.45 5.99
N LEU A 189 -19.72 -1.18 6.24
CA LEU A 189 -19.88 -0.61 7.57
C LEU A 189 -21.35 -0.69 8.03
N ALA A 190 -21.57 -1.07 9.29
CA ALA A 190 -22.91 -1.15 9.87
C ALA A 190 -23.56 0.23 10.09
N ALA A 191 -22.75 1.28 10.27
CA ALA A 191 -23.19 2.65 10.46
C ALA A 191 -22.33 3.62 9.63
N PRO A 192 -22.85 4.81 9.28
CA PRO A 192 -22.05 5.86 8.66
C PRO A 192 -20.90 6.28 9.56
N ALA A 193 -19.78 6.65 8.95
CA ALA A 193 -18.62 7.20 9.65
C ALA A 193 -18.04 8.39 8.86
N ALA A 194 -17.13 9.15 9.49
CA ALA A 194 -16.55 10.34 8.90
C ALA A 194 -15.96 10.05 7.51
N PRO A 195 -16.30 10.84 6.47
CA PRO A 195 -15.79 10.66 5.14
C PRO A 195 -14.27 10.71 5.10
N VAL A 196 -13.71 9.85 4.25
CA VAL A 196 -12.29 9.85 3.90
C VAL A 196 -12.21 9.83 2.39
N VAL A 197 -11.36 10.65 1.79
CA VAL A 197 -11.11 10.64 0.34
C VAL A 197 -9.62 10.82 0.09
N THR A 198 -9.09 10.06 -0.85
CA THR A 198 -7.70 10.14 -1.29
C THR A 198 -7.66 10.51 -2.76
N GLY A 199 -6.70 11.34 -3.16
CA GLY A 199 -6.47 11.68 -4.56
C GLY A 199 -5.37 12.70 -4.77
N SER A 200 -5.04 12.96 -6.03
CA SER A 200 -4.13 14.03 -6.43
C SER A 200 -4.80 15.39 -6.31
N VAL A 201 -4.14 16.34 -5.64
CA VAL A 201 -4.55 17.74 -5.55
C VAL A 201 -4.56 18.37 -6.93
N THR A 202 -5.66 19.03 -7.28
CA THR A 202 -5.79 19.85 -8.50
C THR A 202 -6.43 21.19 -8.13
N SER A 203 -6.24 22.20 -8.98
CA SER A 203 -6.88 23.52 -8.82
C SER A 203 -6.72 24.13 -7.41
N LEU A 204 -5.55 23.96 -6.78
CA LEU A 204 -5.27 24.54 -5.46
C LEU A 204 -5.38 26.07 -5.52
N ASN A 205 -6.27 26.61 -4.68
CA ASN A 205 -6.42 28.02 -4.43
C ASN A 205 -6.08 28.31 -2.96
N VAL A 206 -4.89 28.87 -2.76
CA VAL A 206 -4.35 29.21 -1.43
C VAL A 206 -5.07 30.39 -0.76
N VAL A 207 -5.74 31.24 -1.55
CA VAL A 207 -6.47 32.41 -1.03
C VAL A 207 -7.83 31.99 -0.49
N SER A 208 -8.61 31.25 -1.27
CA SER A 208 -9.90 30.70 -0.82
C SER A 208 -9.75 29.47 0.07
N ARG A 209 -8.53 28.93 0.22
CA ARG A 209 -8.20 27.71 0.96
C ARG A 209 -9.01 26.50 0.49
N THR A 210 -9.00 26.30 -0.83
CA THR A 210 -9.67 25.17 -1.47
C THR A 210 -8.75 24.42 -2.43
N PHE A 211 -9.01 23.14 -2.66
CA PHE A 211 -8.45 22.37 -3.78
C PHE A 211 -9.48 21.35 -4.28
N VAL A 212 -9.18 20.68 -5.38
CA VAL A 212 -10.08 19.69 -6.00
C VAL A 212 -9.44 18.30 -5.97
N LEU A 213 -10.22 17.30 -5.54
CA LEU A 213 -9.92 15.86 -5.65
C LEU A 213 -10.93 15.21 -6.60
N GLY A 214 -10.54 15.02 -7.86
CA GLY A 214 -11.46 14.54 -8.90
C GLY A 214 -12.59 15.54 -9.13
N SER A 215 -13.79 15.22 -8.69
CA SER A 215 -14.97 16.10 -8.78
C SER A 215 -15.27 16.87 -7.47
N LEU A 216 -14.59 16.55 -6.38
CA LEU A 216 -14.86 17.12 -5.05
C LEU A 216 -14.05 18.39 -4.84
N THR A 217 -14.73 19.49 -4.51
CA THR A 217 -14.08 20.68 -3.97
C THR A 217 -13.90 20.50 -2.47
N VAL A 218 -12.64 20.55 -2.02
CA VAL A 218 -12.25 20.42 -0.62
C VAL A 218 -11.92 21.80 -0.07
N ASP A 219 -12.65 22.23 0.95
CA ASP A 219 -12.33 23.37 1.81
C ASP A 219 -11.42 22.91 2.94
N PHE A 220 -10.21 23.47 3.02
CA PHE A 220 -9.23 23.16 4.06
C PHE A 220 -9.00 24.32 5.03
N SER A 221 -9.89 25.31 5.05
CA SER A 221 -9.76 26.54 5.85
C SER A 221 -9.62 26.29 7.35
N THR A 222 -10.19 25.19 7.87
CA THR A 222 -10.15 24.76 9.28
C THR A 222 -9.40 23.45 9.49
N ALA A 223 -8.79 22.89 8.44
CA ALA A 223 -8.15 21.59 8.50
C ALA A 223 -6.83 21.63 9.28
N SER A 224 -6.58 20.59 10.06
CA SER A 224 -5.25 20.28 10.58
C SER A 224 -4.41 19.58 9.49
N PHE A 225 -3.10 19.84 9.48
CA PHE A 225 -2.16 19.13 8.62
C PHE A 225 -1.28 18.19 9.44
N ALA A 226 -0.83 17.09 8.83
CA ALA A 226 0.01 16.08 9.47
C ALA A 226 1.20 15.66 8.60
N ASP A 227 2.15 14.94 9.20
CA ASP A 227 3.28 14.27 8.54
C ASP A 227 4.13 15.20 7.66
N GLY A 228 4.38 16.42 8.15
CA GLY A 228 5.23 17.42 7.50
C GLY A 228 4.55 18.20 6.37
N LEU A 229 3.30 17.86 6.02
CA LEU A 229 2.49 18.68 5.13
C LEU A 229 2.00 19.94 5.86
N SER A 230 1.83 21.02 5.11
CA SER A 230 1.26 22.27 5.58
C SER A 230 0.53 22.95 4.42
N GLY A 231 -0.33 23.94 4.71
CA GLY A 231 -0.97 24.73 3.66
C GLY A 231 0.02 25.44 2.72
N ALA A 232 1.26 25.68 3.14
CA ALA A 232 2.30 26.28 2.32
C ALA A 232 3.06 25.27 1.45
N THR A 233 3.12 24.00 1.87
CA THR A 233 3.81 22.92 1.14
C THR A 233 2.84 22.07 0.30
N LEU A 234 1.53 22.28 0.47
CA LEU A 234 0.50 21.70 -0.37
C LEU A 234 0.62 22.22 -1.81
N GLY A 235 0.59 21.32 -2.78
CA GLY A 235 0.74 21.67 -4.20
C GLY A 235 -0.05 20.76 -5.12
N ASN A 236 -0.34 21.25 -6.33
CA ASN A 236 -0.99 20.44 -7.37
C ASN A 236 -0.12 19.22 -7.71
N GLY A 237 -0.78 18.08 -7.95
CA GLY A 237 -0.15 16.79 -8.24
C GLY A 237 0.24 15.97 -7.02
N GLN A 238 0.32 16.56 -5.82
CA GLN A 238 0.54 15.81 -4.59
C GLN A 238 -0.66 14.92 -4.27
N ILE A 239 -0.41 13.66 -3.90
CA ILE A 239 -1.47 12.77 -3.43
C ILE A 239 -1.68 13.00 -1.94
N VAL A 240 -2.90 13.33 -1.57
CA VAL A 240 -3.30 13.58 -0.19
C VAL A 240 -4.47 12.70 0.20
N ARG A 241 -4.56 12.44 1.50
CA ARG A 241 -5.71 11.84 2.14
C ARG A 241 -6.39 12.87 3.03
N VAL A 242 -7.68 13.04 2.80
CA VAL A 242 -8.54 14.00 3.48
C VAL A 242 -9.54 13.25 4.34
N ARG A 243 -9.54 13.52 5.64
CA ARG A 243 -10.67 13.19 6.52
C ARG A 243 -11.54 14.42 6.66
N ALA A 244 -12.83 14.29 6.40
CA ALA A 244 -13.76 15.41 6.31
C ALA A 244 -14.94 15.25 7.27
N LEU A 245 -15.67 16.35 7.45
CA LEU A 245 -17.03 16.32 8.02
C LEU A 245 -18.00 15.69 7.01
N PRO A 246 -19.13 15.13 7.46
CA PRO A 246 -20.22 14.75 6.55
C PRO A 246 -20.59 15.92 5.62
N PRO A 247 -20.71 15.68 4.30
CA PRO A 247 -20.95 16.75 3.34
C PRO A 247 -22.33 17.41 3.58
N SER A 248 -22.36 18.74 3.61
CA SER A 248 -23.59 19.54 3.68
C SER A 248 -24.21 19.80 2.30
N ALA A 249 -23.46 19.58 1.22
CA ALA A 249 -23.88 19.67 -0.16
C ALA A 249 -23.13 18.66 -1.03
N ALA A 250 -23.73 18.22 -2.14
CA ALA A 250 -23.06 17.36 -3.10
C ALA A 250 -21.84 18.07 -3.72
N GLY A 251 -20.73 17.34 -3.90
CA GLY A 251 -19.53 17.87 -4.54
C GLY A 251 -18.63 18.73 -3.66
N SER A 252 -18.98 18.96 -2.39
CA SER A 252 -18.17 19.76 -1.44
C SER A 252 -17.83 18.99 -0.18
N LEU A 253 -16.58 19.12 0.29
CA LEU A 253 -16.10 18.54 1.54
C LEU A 253 -15.39 19.59 2.38
N VAL A 254 -15.72 19.64 3.67
CA VAL A 254 -14.97 20.43 4.66
C VAL A 254 -13.97 19.52 5.35
N ALA A 255 -12.69 19.73 5.09
CA ALA A 255 -11.60 18.92 5.62
C ALA A 255 -11.36 19.21 7.11
N VAL A 256 -11.19 18.14 7.89
CA VAL A 256 -10.78 18.18 9.30
C VAL A 256 -9.28 17.88 9.43
N LYS A 257 -8.77 16.95 8.61
CA LYS A 257 -7.36 16.57 8.55
C LYS A 257 -6.96 16.36 7.09
N VAL A 258 -5.85 16.97 6.68
CA VAL A 258 -5.19 16.72 5.38
C VAL A 258 -3.79 16.18 5.65
N GLN A 259 -3.46 15.04 5.08
CA GLN A 259 -2.15 14.40 5.25
C GLN A 259 -1.61 13.93 3.89
N PRO A 260 -0.28 13.90 3.70
CA PRO A 260 0.30 13.30 2.51
C PRO A 260 -0.03 11.81 2.50
N TRP A 261 -0.34 11.25 1.34
CA TRP A 261 -0.74 9.85 1.27
C TRP A 261 0.34 8.99 0.66
N TYR A 262 0.86 8.06 1.47
CA TYR A 262 2.02 7.21 1.17
C TYR A 262 3.15 7.96 0.45
N PRO A 263 3.72 9.01 1.09
CA PRO A 263 4.78 9.78 0.46
C PRO A 263 5.97 8.89 0.11
N VAL A 264 6.41 9.02 -1.14
CA VAL A 264 7.61 8.35 -1.65
C VAL A 264 8.83 9.23 -1.41
N PRO A 265 9.99 8.65 -1.06
CA PRO A 265 11.24 9.38 -0.99
C PRO A 265 11.61 9.97 -2.35
N ALA A 266 12.14 11.19 -2.36
CA ALA A 266 12.68 11.83 -3.57
C ALA A 266 14.21 11.73 -3.64
N SER A 267 14.86 11.22 -2.59
CA SER A 267 16.32 11.11 -2.51
C SER A 267 16.84 9.98 -3.39
N ASP A 268 17.92 10.25 -4.10
CA ASP A 268 18.59 9.27 -4.95
C ASP A 268 19.13 8.08 -4.15
N GLY A 269 19.17 6.91 -4.82
CA GLY A 269 19.69 5.67 -4.25
C GLY A 269 18.73 4.94 -3.31
N VAL A 270 17.58 5.53 -3.00
CA VAL A 270 16.54 4.84 -2.20
C VAL A 270 15.89 3.74 -3.03
N ALA A 271 15.90 2.52 -2.49
CA ALA A 271 15.16 1.41 -3.07
C ALA A 271 13.66 1.58 -2.82
N LEU A 272 12.87 1.49 -3.88
CA LEU A 272 11.45 1.77 -3.88
C LEU A 272 10.67 0.68 -4.60
N GLY A 273 9.61 0.19 -3.96
CA GLY A 273 8.60 -0.68 -4.54
C GLY A 273 7.22 -0.01 -4.57
N LEU A 274 6.64 0.19 -5.74
CA LEU A 274 5.32 0.77 -5.91
C LEU A 274 4.35 -0.21 -6.57
N GLY A 275 3.28 -0.54 -5.86
CA GLY A 275 2.07 -1.14 -6.39
C GLY A 275 1.08 -0.03 -6.69
N GLY A 276 0.57 0.04 -7.91
CA GLY A 276 -0.32 1.13 -8.30
C GLY A 276 -0.85 1.01 -9.72
N ILE A 277 -1.54 2.08 -10.14
CA ILE A 277 -2.12 2.18 -11.47
C ILE A 277 -1.22 3.04 -12.34
N VAL A 278 -0.96 2.57 -13.56
CA VAL A 278 -0.24 3.34 -14.57
C VAL A 278 -1.08 4.56 -14.97
N THR A 279 -0.47 5.73 -14.88
CA THR A 279 -1.01 7.02 -15.36
C THR A 279 0.03 7.73 -16.23
N ASP A 280 -0.38 8.74 -17.00
CA ASP A 280 0.49 9.53 -17.88
C ASP A 280 1.44 8.69 -18.76
N PHE A 281 0.97 7.53 -19.26
CA PHE A 281 1.78 6.64 -20.08
C PHE A 281 2.11 7.27 -21.44
N GLY A 282 3.39 7.55 -21.66
CA GLY A 282 3.95 7.88 -22.97
C GLY A 282 4.73 6.72 -23.60
N SER A 283 5.48 5.97 -22.77
CA SER A 283 6.20 4.76 -23.18
C SER A 283 6.61 3.94 -21.95
N THR A 284 7.22 2.76 -22.14
CA THR A 284 7.83 1.99 -21.05
C THR A 284 8.96 2.74 -20.33
N ALA A 285 9.55 3.76 -20.95
CA ALA A 285 10.54 4.64 -20.33
C ALA A 285 9.94 5.85 -19.59
N ALA A 286 8.64 6.12 -19.78
CA ALA A 286 7.99 7.32 -19.26
C ALA A 286 6.50 7.08 -18.99
N PHE A 287 6.19 6.83 -17.73
CA PHE A 287 4.82 6.81 -17.18
C PHE A 287 4.87 7.15 -15.69
N LYS A 288 3.73 7.18 -15.02
CA LYS A 288 3.64 7.39 -13.57
C LYS A 288 2.93 6.27 -12.85
N VAL A 289 3.31 6.06 -11.59
CA VAL A 289 2.63 5.19 -10.62
C VAL A 289 2.58 5.94 -9.31
N MET A 290 1.39 6.09 -8.70
CA MET A 290 1.21 6.88 -7.47
C MET A 290 1.80 8.31 -7.59
N GLY A 291 1.66 8.93 -8.77
CA GLY A 291 2.22 10.25 -9.07
C GLY A 291 3.75 10.28 -9.29
N THR A 292 4.45 9.17 -9.05
CA THR A 292 5.91 9.06 -9.20
C THR A 292 6.28 8.75 -10.65
N PRO A 293 7.17 9.52 -11.31
CA PRO A 293 7.69 9.17 -12.63
C PRO A 293 8.45 7.84 -12.59
N VAL A 294 8.23 6.98 -13.59
CA VAL A 294 8.84 5.65 -13.72
C VAL A 294 9.50 5.51 -15.08
N ASN A 295 10.72 5.00 -15.08
CA ASN A 295 11.41 4.50 -16.26
C ASN A 295 11.64 2.99 -16.11
N ALA A 296 10.94 2.20 -16.92
CA ALA A 296 11.03 0.74 -16.95
C ALA A 296 11.65 0.20 -18.25
N SER A 297 12.39 1.02 -19.00
CA SER A 297 13.02 0.63 -20.27
C SER A 297 14.01 -0.54 -20.14
N ALA A 298 14.69 -0.67 -19.00
CA ALA A 298 15.63 -1.74 -18.70
C ALA A 298 15.06 -2.78 -17.71
N ALA A 299 13.77 -2.68 -17.35
CA ALA A 299 13.18 -3.54 -16.33
C ALA A 299 12.88 -4.94 -16.88
N GLN A 300 13.01 -5.95 -16.01
CA GLN A 300 12.45 -7.27 -16.26
C GLN A 300 10.93 -7.21 -16.13
N ILE A 301 10.22 -7.35 -17.25
CA ILE A 301 8.76 -7.27 -17.30
C ILE A 301 8.16 -8.68 -17.24
N THR A 302 7.25 -8.90 -16.29
CA THR A 302 6.57 -10.18 -16.05
C THR A 302 5.06 -9.98 -15.90
N GLY A 303 4.28 -11.07 -15.89
CA GLY A 303 2.82 -11.02 -15.71
C GLY A 303 2.02 -10.64 -16.97
N GLY A 304 2.70 -10.46 -18.10
CA GLY A 304 2.10 -10.16 -19.41
C GLY A 304 3.15 -9.64 -20.39
N PRO A 305 2.81 -9.44 -21.68
CA PRO A 305 3.73 -8.86 -22.64
C PRO A 305 3.97 -7.36 -22.31
N PRO A 306 5.19 -6.81 -22.55
CA PRO A 306 5.48 -5.40 -22.31
C PRO A 306 4.55 -4.40 -23.00
N GLY A 307 4.03 -4.77 -24.16
CA GLY A 307 3.06 -3.96 -24.92
C GLY A 307 1.69 -3.81 -24.24
N SER A 308 1.41 -4.57 -23.18
CA SER A 308 0.19 -4.43 -22.39
C SER A 308 0.25 -3.32 -21.35
N ILE A 309 1.38 -2.64 -21.16
CA ILE A 309 1.48 -1.51 -20.22
C ILE A 309 0.83 -0.29 -20.87
N SER A 310 -0.23 0.22 -20.24
CA SER A 310 -0.97 1.41 -20.66
C SER A 310 -1.65 2.06 -19.45
N ASN A 311 -2.23 3.24 -19.63
CA ASN A 311 -3.05 3.87 -18.59
C ASN A 311 -4.14 2.91 -18.07
N GLY A 312 -4.30 2.85 -16.75
CA GLY A 312 -5.29 1.98 -16.08
C GLY A 312 -4.80 0.58 -15.72
N VAL A 313 -3.63 0.15 -16.19
CA VAL A 313 -3.03 -1.15 -15.85
C VAL A 313 -2.50 -1.11 -14.42
N LYS A 314 -2.80 -2.15 -13.63
CA LYS A 314 -2.24 -2.33 -12.27
C LYS A 314 -0.88 -3.00 -12.40
N VAL A 315 0.14 -2.36 -11.85
CA VAL A 315 1.53 -2.84 -11.89
C VAL A 315 2.15 -2.83 -10.50
N GLU A 316 3.18 -3.64 -10.34
CA GLU A 316 4.13 -3.60 -9.23
C GLU A 316 5.52 -3.30 -9.81
N VAL A 317 6.10 -2.19 -9.40
CA VAL A 317 7.37 -1.68 -9.91
C VAL A 317 8.38 -1.67 -8.78
N THR A 318 9.55 -2.26 -8.98
CA THR A 318 10.66 -2.17 -8.01
C THR A 318 11.90 -1.62 -8.70
N GLY A 319 12.66 -0.81 -7.98
CA GLY A 319 13.84 -0.14 -8.51
C GLY A 319 14.46 0.80 -7.49
N ALA A 320 15.20 1.80 -7.98
CA ALA A 320 15.76 2.86 -7.14
C ALA A 320 15.43 4.23 -7.71
N ILE A 321 15.30 5.22 -6.83
CA ILE A 321 15.14 6.62 -7.24
C ILE A 321 16.47 7.16 -7.78
N SER A 322 16.40 7.82 -8.94
CA SER A 322 17.51 8.59 -9.51
C SER A 322 16.95 9.82 -10.23
N GLY A 323 17.40 11.01 -9.83
CA GLY A 323 16.91 12.28 -10.38
C GLY A 323 15.40 12.47 -10.21
N GLY A 324 14.81 11.94 -9.12
CA GLY A 324 13.36 11.97 -8.88
C GLY A 324 12.53 11.03 -9.75
N VAL A 325 13.16 10.13 -10.52
CA VAL A 325 12.50 9.09 -11.32
C VAL A 325 12.79 7.73 -10.69
N LEU A 326 11.76 6.87 -10.60
CA LEU A 326 11.94 5.47 -10.27
C LEU A 326 12.52 4.73 -11.48
N VAL A 327 13.82 4.46 -11.45
CA VAL A 327 14.50 3.60 -12.43
C VAL A 327 14.23 2.15 -12.05
N ALA A 328 13.31 1.52 -12.77
CA ALA A 328 12.81 0.20 -12.46
C ALA A 328 13.75 -0.90 -12.93
N THR A 329 13.97 -1.89 -12.08
CA THR A 329 14.70 -3.12 -12.40
C THR A 329 13.76 -4.30 -12.64
N LYS A 330 12.58 -4.29 -12.00
CA LYS A 330 11.51 -5.27 -12.25
C LYS A 330 10.15 -4.56 -12.30
N LEU A 331 9.31 -5.01 -13.23
CA LEU A 331 7.92 -4.59 -13.33
C LEU A 331 7.05 -5.84 -13.52
N ARG A 332 6.07 -6.02 -12.65
CA ARG A 332 5.08 -7.09 -12.76
C ARG A 332 3.72 -6.49 -13.10
N ILE A 333 3.15 -6.93 -14.21
CA ILE A 333 1.77 -6.62 -14.57
C ILE A 333 0.86 -7.49 -13.71
N ARG A 334 -0.02 -6.86 -12.93
CA ARG A 334 -0.93 -7.55 -11.99
C ARG A 334 -2.35 -7.64 -12.53
N TYR A 335 -2.80 -6.63 -13.28
CA TYR A 335 -4.12 -6.62 -13.89
C TYR A 335 -4.16 -5.71 -15.11
N ILE A 336 -4.68 -6.22 -16.22
CA ILE A 336 -4.93 -5.47 -17.45
C ILE A 336 -6.44 -5.29 -17.60
N PRO A 337 -6.96 -4.05 -17.69
CA PRO A 337 -8.39 -3.80 -17.93
C PRO A 337 -8.91 -4.58 -19.15
N GLY A 338 -9.99 -5.35 -18.95
CA GLY A 338 -10.63 -6.15 -20.01
C GLY A 338 -9.97 -7.52 -20.28
N THR A 339 -8.76 -7.78 -19.77
CA THR A 339 -8.10 -9.09 -19.87
C THR A 339 -8.04 -9.81 -18.52
N GLY A 340 -7.97 -9.06 -17.41
CA GLY A 340 -7.85 -9.62 -16.08
C GLY A 340 -6.41 -9.78 -15.59
N GLY A 341 -6.25 -10.52 -14.50
CA GLY A 341 -4.95 -10.87 -13.93
C GLY A 341 -5.13 -11.86 -12.77
N PRO A 342 -4.10 -12.66 -12.43
CA PRO A 342 -4.22 -13.64 -11.37
C PRO A 342 -4.28 -12.94 -10.01
N ALA A 343 -5.36 -13.18 -9.27
CA ALA A 343 -5.41 -12.92 -7.85
C ALA A 343 -4.77 -14.11 -7.12
N LYS A 344 -3.87 -13.81 -6.19
CA LYS A 344 -3.21 -14.81 -5.35
C LYS A 344 -2.98 -14.20 -3.97
N PHE A 345 -3.42 -14.90 -2.96
CA PHE A 345 -3.21 -14.59 -1.56
C PHE A 345 -2.47 -15.73 -0.90
N ASP A 346 -1.45 -15.39 -0.10
CA ASP A 346 -0.55 -16.36 0.52
C ASP A 346 -0.53 -16.16 2.04
N VAL A 347 -0.92 -17.17 2.82
CA VAL A 347 -1.01 -17.08 4.28
C VAL A 347 -0.23 -18.23 4.90
N THR A 348 0.82 -17.91 5.66
CA THR A 348 1.70 -18.91 6.29
C THR A 348 1.71 -18.74 7.81
N GLY A 349 1.57 -19.85 8.53
CA GLY A 349 1.65 -19.84 9.99
C GLY A 349 1.04 -21.08 10.63
N ALA A 350 0.98 -21.07 11.97
CA ALA A 350 0.29 -22.11 12.72
C ALA A 350 -1.24 -21.96 12.60
N ILE A 351 -1.92 -23.09 12.46
CA ILE A 351 -3.38 -23.17 12.52
C ILE A 351 -3.85 -22.85 13.95
N GLY A 352 -4.81 -21.95 14.05
CA GLY A 352 -5.56 -21.65 15.27
C GLY A 352 -7.06 -21.74 15.04
N ASN A 353 -7.83 -21.80 16.13
CA ASN A 353 -9.30 -21.87 16.12
C ASN A 353 -9.87 -22.91 15.14
N TYR A 354 -9.18 -24.04 14.98
CA TYR A 354 -9.63 -25.13 14.11
C TYR A 354 -10.95 -25.72 14.60
N THR A 355 -11.97 -25.64 13.75
CA THR A 355 -13.27 -26.28 13.95
C THR A 355 -13.51 -27.38 12.91
N SER A 356 -13.12 -27.12 11.66
CA SER A 356 -13.16 -28.07 10.55
C SER A 356 -12.27 -27.58 9.41
N ALA A 357 -12.09 -28.38 8.36
CA ALA A 357 -11.43 -27.94 7.13
C ALA A 357 -12.10 -26.69 6.50
N ALA A 358 -13.38 -26.46 6.77
CA ALA A 358 -14.11 -25.29 6.28
C ALA A 358 -13.91 -24.03 7.16
N SER A 359 -13.37 -24.19 8.37
CA SER A 359 -13.30 -23.11 9.35
C SER A 359 -12.13 -23.29 10.30
N PHE A 360 -11.05 -22.58 9.99
CA PHE A 360 -9.89 -22.39 10.86
C PHE A 360 -9.23 -21.04 10.57
N ARG A 361 -8.22 -20.66 11.36
CA ARG A 361 -7.45 -19.43 11.16
C ARG A 361 -5.97 -19.70 11.02
N VAL A 362 -5.29 -18.90 10.21
CA VAL A 362 -3.83 -18.86 10.11
C VAL A 362 -3.41 -17.40 10.18
N GLN A 363 -2.56 -17.03 11.13
CA GLN A 363 -2.19 -15.61 11.38
C GLN A 363 -3.42 -14.68 11.54
N GLY A 364 -4.48 -15.18 12.17
CA GLY A 364 -5.73 -14.43 12.36
C GLY A 364 -6.67 -14.38 11.15
N GLN A 365 -6.19 -14.70 9.94
CA GLN A 365 -6.99 -14.77 8.72
C GLN A 365 -7.86 -16.03 8.71
N SER A 366 -9.17 -15.88 8.48
CA SER A 366 -10.11 -17.00 8.32
C SER A 366 -9.85 -17.75 7.01
N ILE A 367 -9.77 -19.08 7.09
CA ILE A 367 -9.51 -19.97 5.97
C ILE A 367 -10.64 -20.99 5.82
N ASN A 368 -11.05 -21.23 4.58
CA ASN A 368 -11.87 -22.38 4.19
C ASN A 368 -11.09 -23.22 3.16
N ALA A 369 -10.74 -24.45 3.56
CA ALA A 369 -10.05 -25.46 2.77
C ALA A 369 -10.90 -26.73 2.55
N SER A 370 -12.23 -26.65 2.67
CA SER A 370 -13.12 -27.80 2.45
C SER A 370 -13.58 -27.95 0.99
N GLY A 371 -13.11 -27.08 0.09
CA GLY A 371 -13.45 -27.14 -1.32
C GLY A 371 -12.96 -28.44 -1.97
N PRO A 372 -13.73 -29.07 -2.88
CA PRO A 372 -13.33 -30.32 -3.51
C PRO A 372 -12.08 -30.19 -4.41
N GLY A 373 -11.71 -28.97 -4.81
CA GLY A 373 -10.52 -28.69 -5.63
C GLY A 373 -9.26 -28.32 -4.84
N VAL A 374 -9.32 -28.33 -3.50
CA VAL A 374 -8.17 -27.95 -2.65
C VAL A 374 -7.08 -29.00 -2.75
N VAL A 375 -5.87 -28.56 -3.12
CA VAL A 375 -4.69 -29.42 -3.18
C VAL A 375 -3.99 -29.43 -1.83
N PHE A 376 -3.80 -30.61 -1.23
CA PHE A 376 -2.99 -30.78 -0.03
C PHE A 376 -1.61 -31.32 -0.40
N VAL A 377 -0.55 -30.63 0.03
CA VAL A 377 0.85 -30.98 -0.24
C VAL A 377 1.53 -31.34 1.07
N ASN A 378 2.28 -32.45 1.11
CA ASN A 378 2.94 -33.01 2.30
C ASN A 378 1.98 -33.38 3.45
N GLY A 379 0.71 -33.63 3.13
CA GLY A 379 -0.30 -34.04 4.10
C GLY A 379 -1.68 -34.16 3.47
N THR A 380 -2.71 -34.22 4.30
CA THR A 380 -4.11 -34.35 3.89
C THR A 380 -5.01 -33.45 4.75
N ALA A 381 -6.27 -33.27 4.35
CA ALA A 381 -7.26 -32.55 5.14
C ALA A 381 -7.39 -33.08 6.60
N GLY A 382 -7.14 -34.38 6.82
CA GLY A 382 -7.17 -34.99 8.16
C GLY A 382 -6.00 -34.57 9.06
N ASN A 383 -4.95 -33.97 8.51
CA ASN A 383 -3.82 -33.42 9.27
C ASN A 383 -4.05 -31.99 9.75
N LEU A 384 -5.16 -31.34 9.37
CA LEU A 384 -5.49 -30.01 9.86
C LEU A 384 -5.86 -30.06 11.36
N ALA A 385 -5.06 -29.40 12.19
CA ALA A 385 -5.26 -29.30 13.63
C ALA A 385 -4.60 -28.05 14.19
N ASN A 386 -5.03 -27.60 15.38
CA ASN A 386 -4.41 -26.47 16.06
C ASN A 386 -2.91 -26.70 16.29
N GLY A 387 -2.09 -25.68 16.02
CA GLY A 387 -0.63 -25.71 16.16
C GLY A 387 0.11 -26.25 14.94
N VAL A 388 -0.56 -26.93 14.00
CA VAL A 388 0.07 -27.40 12.76
C VAL A 388 0.43 -26.21 11.89
N ARG A 389 1.66 -26.17 11.39
CA ARG A 389 2.14 -25.08 10.54
C ARG A 389 1.84 -25.39 9.08
N VAL A 390 1.26 -24.41 8.39
CA VAL A 390 0.83 -24.54 7.00
C VAL A 390 1.10 -23.26 6.21
N ALA A 391 1.34 -23.42 4.92
CA ALA A 391 1.26 -22.37 3.91
C ALA A 391 0.00 -22.59 3.05
N VAL A 392 -0.92 -21.64 3.11
CA VAL A 392 -2.19 -21.65 2.38
C VAL A 392 -2.11 -20.64 1.24
N THR A 393 -2.48 -21.07 0.04
CA THR A 393 -2.65 -20.16 -1.10
C THR A 393 -4.09 -20.20 -1.58
N GLY A 394 -4.61 -19.07 -2.02
CA GLY A 394 -5.96 -18.98 -2.59
C GLY A 394 -6.11 -17.79 -3.52
N SER A 395 -7.09 -17.87 -4.43
CA SER A 395 -7.33 -16.88 -5.48
C SER A 395 -8.40 -15.86 -5.14
N HIS A 396 -9.21 -16.10 -4.10
CA HIS A 396 -10.31 -15.20 -3.74
C HIS A 396 -10.62 -15.23 -2.24
N VAL A 397 -11.13 -14.09 -1.74
CA VAL A 397 -11.61 -13.93 -0.36
C VAL A 397 -13.07 -13.56 -0.40
N SER A 398 -13.91 -14.35 0.27
CA SER A 398 -15.36 -14.14 0.34
C SER A 398 -15.78 -13.87 1.79
N SER A 399 -16.42 -12.72 2.02
CA SER A 399 -16.84 -12.28 3.37
C SER A 399 -15.69 -12.39 4.40
N GLY A 400 -14.51 -11.90 4.01
CA GLY A 400 -13.31 -11.94 4.84
C GLY A 400 -12.66 -13.32 5.04
N THR A 401 -13.18 -14.39 4.41
CA THR A 401 -12.60 -15.75 4.47
C THR A 401 -11.85 -16.07 3.19
N LEU A 402 -10.57 -16.43 3.31
CA LEU A 402 -9.76 -16.91 2.18
C LEU A 402 -10.20 -18.32 1.82
N ILE A 403 -10.59 -18.50 0.56
CA ILE A 403 -10.90 -19.83 0.01
C ILE A 403 -9.60 -20.41 -0.53
N ALA A 404 -9.17 -21.52 0.06
CA ALA A 404 -7.90 -22.14 -0.29
C ALA A 404 -8.00 -22.82 -1.66
N ASP A 405 -6.95 -22.69 -2.46
CA ASP A 405 -6.69 -23.51 -3.64
C ASP A 405 -5.65 -24.60 -3.31
N GLN A 406 -4.71 -24.29 -2.41
CA GLN A 406 -3.69 -25.23 -1.94
C GLN A 406 -3.35 -25.01 -0.46
N VAL A 407 -3.12 -26.10 0.27
CA VAL A 407 -2.57 -26.12 1.63
C VAL A 407 -1.31 -26.99 1.63
N THR A 408 -0.19 -26.42 2.03
CA THR A 408 1.09 -27.11 2.17
C THR A 408 1.43 -27.25 3.64
N PHE A 409 1.67 -28.47 4.10
CA PHE A 409 2.12 -28.74 5.48
C PHE A 409 3.64 -28.57 5.59
N GLU A 410 4.09 -27.89 6.65
CA GLU A 410 5.50 -27.59 6.94
C GLU A 410 6.13 -28.55 7.95
#